data_AF-A0A2S9YQR5-F1
#
_entry.id   AF-A0A2S9YQR5-F1
#
_cell.length_a   1.000
_cell.length_b   1.000
_cell.length_c   1.000
_cell.angle_alpha   90.00
_cell.angle_beta   90.00
_cell.angle_gamma   90.00
#
_symmetry.space_group_name_H-M   'P 1'
#
loop_
_entity.id
_entity.type
_entity.pdbx_description
1 polymer ?
#
loop_
_entity_poly.entity_id
_entity_poly.type
_entity_poly.pdbx_seq_one_letter_code
_entity_poly.pdbx_strand_id
1 'polypeptide(L)'
;MRTPTLPLILSCSLLGSVACGVGAGELGAAQESAGSAERDTSGEAEEGDPIPAGGISIVEVELNQGTRVPIGVGGDWIDLDQRSNTAIAARDAVIRVHYSVDADWVPREVEARLSLMRSDGSSESLADVRMVEGSSQRGDLDGPFLFRLESDDGQTQAGAQFQVELWDRHPSAGESFELRTWTSPAAGHRPIGFEAVPLQLDLVMVPIEYQGEVVALDEELLLGIVGNLYEQNPVTQISWEVHEPVPHAGQLNSLSSLLPVMAQLRSDEGADPNAYYHALIDVGSQSLGGVFGISYGANDTKDDAGSRVSATVVWSIDPTIAIETFTHEIGHAQGLGHVACPSAVADDPDPSFPNSSGQIGDWGFGVERMQVYDPAEVYDYMSYCGPSWVSDWTWRRTYARIETLTAWDFEGAGPGQLLVGAVQAGRDAEPSWVWWTMPGGVDARRRSSTERFEFETSEGARVVSYADVAELSDRQTRWVKVQLPVDVGELTSIRYVGRDQAVSIDPAVLIRAD
;
A
#
# COMPACT_ATOMS: atom_id res chain seq x y z
N MET A 1 7.75 -19.55 13.73
CA MET A 1 7.98 -20.10 12.37
C MET A 1 8.39 -18.95 11.48
N ARG A 2 9.21 -19.17 10.45
CA ARG A 2 9.74 -18.08 9.61
C ARG A 2 8.59 -17.37 8.89
N THR A 3 8.42 -16.07 9.16
CA THR A 3 7.59 -15.15 8.40
C THR A 3 8.07 -15.13 6.94
N PRO A 4 7.21 -15.40 5.94
CA PRO A 4 7.57 -15.19 4.55
C PRO A 4 7.39 -13.71 4.22
N THR A 5 8.50 -12.97 4.19
CA THR A 5 8.59 -11.75 3.38
C THR A 5 8.88 -12.21 1.94
N LEU A 6 7.90 -12.08 1.04
CA LEU A 6 8.13 -12.36 -0.38
C LEU A 6 8.15 -11.03 -1.16
N PRO A 7 9.24 -10.71 -1.87
CA PRO A 7 9.18 -9.75 -2.97
C PRO A 7 8.46 -10.41 -4.15
N LEU A 8 7.57 -9.67 -4.80
CA LEU A 8 6.71 -10.18 -5.87
C LEU A 8 7.51 -10.28 -7.17
N ILE A 9 8.19 -11.40 -7.41
CA ILE A 9 8.86 -11.68 -8.68
C ILE A 9 7.86 -12.37 -9.62
N LEU A 10 7.47 -11.72 -10.71
CA LEU A 10 6.88 -12.39 -11.87
C LEU A 10 7.69 -12.08 -13.14
N SER A 11 8.73 -12.87 -13.38
CA SER A 11 9.40 -12.93 -14.69
C SER A 11 9.35 -14.36 -15.19
N CYS A 12 8.56 -14.63 -16.22
CA CYS A 12 8.72 -15.85 -17.02
C CYS A 12 8.24 -15.61 -18.46
N SER A 13 9.11 -15.01 -19.26
CA SER A 13 9.11 -15.16 -20.71
C SER A 13 9.72 -16.52 -21.06
N LEU A 14 8.97 -17.40 -21.74
CA LEU A 14 9.57 -18.52 -22.47
C LEU A 14 8.74 -18.88 -23.71
N LEU A 15 9.19 -18.33 -24.83
CA LEU A 15 9.02 -18.90 -26.17
C LEU A 15 9.63 -20.30 -26.18
N GLY A 16 8.80 -21.31 -26.45
CA GLY A 16 9.21 -22.71 -26.58
C GLY A 16 8.56 -23.34 -27.80
N SER A 17 9.31 -23.34 -28.90
CA SER A 17 9.01 -23.99 -30.18
C SER A 17 8.82 -25.51 -30.01
N VAL A 18 7.67 -26.01 -30.44
CA VAL A 18 7.38 -27.46 -30.52
C VAL A 18 7.89 -28.00 -31.85
N ALA A 19 8.89 -28.88 -31.77
CA ALA A 19 9.27 -29.79 -32.84
C ALA A 19 9.40 -31.22 -32.28
N CYS A 20 8.56 -32.13 -32.78
CA CYS A 20 8.84 -33.57 -32.86
C CYS A 20 7.88 -34.21 -33.87
N GLY A 21 8.43 -34.88 -34.90
CA GLY A 21 7.71 -35.78 -35.82
C GLY A 21 7.21 -37.04 -35.09
N VAL A 22 6.52 -38.01 -35.69
CA VAL A 22 6.40 -38.52 -37.06
C VAL A 22 5.08 -39.30 -37.12
N GLY A 23 4.38 -39.30 -38.26
CA GLY A 23 3.27 -40.22 -38.52
C GLY A 23 2.75 -40.11 -39.94
N ALA A 24 3.01 -41.13 -40.75
CA ALA A 24 2.81 -41.21 -42.19
C ALA A 24 1.33 -41.14 -42.65
N GLY A 25 1.12 -40.56 -43.83
CA GLY A 25 -0.14 -40.60 -44.59
C GLY A 25 0.06 -40.05 -46.00
N GLU A 26 -0.09 -40.92 -46.99
CA GLU A 26 0.34 -40.79 -48.38
C GLU A 26 -0.63 -40.02 -49.30
N LEU A 27 -0.05 -39.43 -50.36
CA LEU A 27 -0.57 -39.20 -51.73
C LEU A 27 -1.47 -38.00 -52.05
N GLY A 28 -0.96 -37.12 -52.94
CA GLY A 28 -1.74 -36.18 -53.74
C GLY A 28 -0.89 -35.15 -54.47
N ALA A 29 -0.32 -35.51 -55.62
CA ALA A 29 0.53 -34.67 -56.45
C ALA A 29 -0.22 -33.50 -57.11
N ALA A 30 0.40 -32.32 -57.22
CA ALA A 30 0.39 -31.49 -58.43
C ALA A 30 1.36 -30.28 -58.33
N GLN A 31 2.41 -30.36 -59.15
CA GLN A 31 2.88 -29.32 -60.07
C GLN A 31 3.78 -28.17 -59.55
N GLU A 32 5.08 -28.33 -59.83
CA GLU A 32 6.08 -27.27 -59.88
C GLU A 32 5.76 -26.26 -60.99
N SER A 33 5.93 -24.98 -60.67
CA SER A 33 6.24 -23.93 -61.64
C SER A 33 7.33 -23.04 -61.04
N ALA A 34 8.56 -23.27 -61.50
CA ALA A 34 9.70 -22.40 -61.25
C ALA A 34 9.51 -21.08 -62.01
N GLY A 35 9.17 -20.02 -61.29
CA GLY A 35 9.22 -18.64 -61.76
C GLY A 35 10.28 -17.89 -60.96
N SER A 36 11.44 -17.67 -61.57
CA SER A 36 12.44 -16.71 -61.11
C SER A 36 11.84 -15.31 -61.17
N ALA A 37 11.62 -14.69 -60.01
CA ALA A 37 11.32 -13.27 -59.90
C ALA A 37 12.21 -12.68 -58.80
N GLU A 38 12.76 -11.52 -59.14
CA GLU A 38 13.83 -10.81 -58.46
C GLU A 38 13.49 -10.50 -57.00
N ARG A 39 14.52 -10.52 -56.14
CA ARG A 39 14.45 -9.90 -54.82
C ARG A 39 14.24 -8.40 -55.02
N ASP A 40 12.99 -7.96 -54.91
CA ASP A 40 12.71 -6.61 -54.45
C ASP A 40 13.07 -6.56 -52.97
N THR A 41 14.29 -6.13 -52.70
CA THR A 41 14.63 -5.51 -51.42
C THR A 41 13.89 -4.18 -51.39
N SER A 42 12.61 -4.20 -50.98
CA SER A 42 11.93 -2.98 -50.54
C SER A 42 12.74 -2.42 -49.39
N GLY A 43 13.39 -1.29 -49.65
CA GLY A 43 14.22 -0.61 -48.68
C GLY A 43 13.45 -0.39 -47.39
N GLU A 44 14.10 -0.74 -46.28
CA GLU A 44 13.86 -0.07 -45.01
C GLU A 44 13.98 1.43 -45.33
N ALA A 45 12.84 2.14 -45.36
CA ALA A 45 12.86 3.59 -45.36
C ALA A 45 13.66 3.97 -44.12
N GLU A 46 14.71 4.79 -44.28
CA GLU A 46 15.45 5.32 -43.15
C GLU A 46 14.43 5.98 -42.20
N GLU A 47 14.28 5.39 -41.02
CA GLU A 47 13.46 5.93 -39.95
C GLU A 47 14.11 7.27 -39.56
N GLY A 48 13.56 8.37 -40.08
CA GLY A 48 14.05 9.70 -39.76
C GLY A 48 13.99 9.93 -38.25
N ASP A 49 14.91 10.75 -37.72
CA ASP A 49 14.91 11.07 -36.29
C ASP A 49 13.50 11.57 -35.87
N PRO A 50 12.94 11.05 -34.76
CA PRO A 50 11.61 11.44 -34.31
C PRO A 50 11.57 12.95 -34.06
N ILE A 51 10.50 13.59 -34.52
CA ILE A 51 10.28 15.03 -34.34
C ILE A 51 9.16 15.29 -33.33
N PRO A 52 9.11 16.45 -32.67
CA PRO A 52 7.99 16.82 -31.82
C PRO A 52 6.64 16.68 -32.53
N ALA A 53 5.67 16.02 -31.89
CA ALA A 53 4.35 15.79 -32.49
C ALA A 53 3.53 17.09 -32.54
N GLY A 54 3.24 17.58 -33.76
CA GLY A 54 2.35 18.72 -33.99
C GLY A 54 0.88 18.32 -34.08
N GLY A 55 -0.05 19.26 -33.92
CA GLY A 55 -1.50 19.03 -34.02
C GLY A 55 -2.11 18.21 -32.88
N ILE A 56 -1.33 17.91 -31.84
CA ILE A 56 -1.74 17.19 -30.63
C ILE A 56 -1.29 17.97 -29.40
N SER A 57 -2.19 18.13 -28.43
CA SER A 57 -1.94 18.82 -27.16
C SER A 57 -2.12 17.87 -26.00
N ILE A 58 -1.12 17.75 -25.12
CA ILE A 58 -1.32 17.23 -23.77
C ILE A 58 -2.33 18.16 -23.08
N VAL A 59 -3.40 17.57 -22.55
CA VAL A 59 -4.45 18.25 -21.81
C VAL A 59 -4.24 18.07 -20.31
N GLU A 60 -3.85 16.86 -19.88
CA GLU A 60 -3.58 16.55 -18.49
C GLU A 60 -2.60 15.38 -18.37
N VAL A 61 -1.75 15.44 -17.34
CA VAL A 61 -1.00 14.30 -16.84
C VAL A 61 -1.53 13.97 -15.46
N GLU A 62 -2.04 12.76 -15.28
CA GLU A 62 -2.54 12.25 -14.00
C GLU A 62 -1.66 11.11 -13.49
N LEU A 63 -1.54 11.02 -12.16
CA LEU A 63 -1.05 9.86 -11.43
C LEU A 63 -2.25 9.18 -10.75
N ASN A 64 -2.27 7.85 -10.69
CA ASN A 64 -3.29 7.12 -9.96
C ASN A 64 -2.68 5.94 -9.19
N GLN A 65 -3.11 5.75 -7.93
CA GLN A 65 -2.70 4.66 -7.04
C GLN A 65 -3.90 3.96 -6.38
N GLY A 66 -5.10 4.25 -6.88
CA GLY A 66 -6.41 3.92 -6.33
C GLY A 66 -7.38 5.08 -6.59
N THR A 67 -6.94 6.30 -6.33
CA THR A 67 -7.64 7.54 -6.68
C THR A 67 -6.74 8.48 -7.51
N ARG A 68 -7.36 9.30 -8.36
CA ARG A 68 -6.66 10.22 -9.25
C ARG A 68 -5.97 11.37 -8.50
N VAL A 69 -4.77 11.70 -8.98
CA VAL A 69 -3.98 12.87 -8.59
C VAL A 69 -3.53 13.58 -9.88
N PRO A 70 -4.13 14.73 -10.25
CA PRO A 70 -3.63 15.49 -11.39
C PRO A 70 -2.27 16.13 -11.04
N ILE A 71 -1.25 15.87 -11.87
CA ILE A 71 0.12 16.34 -11.64
C ILE A 71 0.59 17.38 -12.67
N GLY A 72 -0.09 17.47 -13.81
CA GLY A 72 0.12 18.51 -14.82
C GLY A 72 -1.15 18.79 -15.63
N VAL A 73 -1.30 20.04 -16.09
CA VAL A 73 -2.42 20.48 -16.93
C VAL A 73 -1.84 21.30 -18.08
N GLY A 74 -2.14 20.89 -19.30
CA GLY A 74 -1.46 21.46 -20.47
C GLY A 74 0.05 21.32 -20.34
N GLY A 75 0.77 22.43 -20.57
CA GLY A 75 2.23 22.49 -20.44
C GLY A 75 2.70 22.86 -19.03
N ASP A 76 1.79 23.08 -18.09
CA ASP A 76 2.10 23.52 -16.73
C ASP A 76 2.05 22.33 -15.75
N TRP A 77 2.80 22.44 -14.65
CA TRP A 77 2.72 21.49 -13.54
C TRP A 77 1.74 21.98 -12.48
N ILE A 78 1.15 21.07 -11.72
CA ILE A 78 0.31 21.40 -10.56
C ILE A 78 1.17 21.32 -9.29
N ASP A 79 1.23 22.41 -8.53
CA ASP A 79 1.91 22.45 -7.23
C ASP A 79 1.21 21.56 -6.20
N LEU A 80 1.97 21.02 -5.23
CA LEU A 80 1.46 20.03 -4.27
C LEU A 80 0.27 20.53 -3.44
N ASP A 81 0.26 21.81 -3.08
CA ASP A 81 -0.81 22.44 -2.28
C ASP A 81 -2.11 22.64 -3.07
N GLN A 82 -2.08 22.43 -4.39
CA GLN A 82 -3.25 22.52 -5.28
C GLN A 82 -3.87 21.15 -5.58
N ARG A 83 -3.28 20.05 -5.12
CA ARG A 83 -3.73 18.69 -5.41
C ARG A 83 -4.78 18.21 -4.42
N SER A 84 -5.71 17.40 -4.90
CA SER A 84 -6.80 16.82 -4.10
C SER A 84 -6.33 15.70 -3.17
N ASN A 85 -5.25 14.99 -3.55
CA ASN A 85 -4.72 13.82 -2.86
C ASN A 85 -3.17 13.81 -2.93
N THR A 86 -2.56 13.12 -1.97
CA THR A 86 -1.10 12.94 -1.88
C THR A 86 -0.69 11.67 -2.64
N ALA A 87 0.41 11.76 -3.39
CA ALA A 87 1.03 10.59 -4.02
C ALA A 87 1.91 9.85 -3.00
N ILE A 88 1.83 8.52 -2.96
CA ILE A 88 2.47 7.66 -1.97
C ILE A 88 3.73 7.05 -2.58
N ALA A 89 4.88 7.24 -1.94
CA ALA A 89 6.13 6.62 -2.38
C ALA A 89 6.13 5.10 -2.11
N ALA A 90 7.00 4.35 -2.81
CA ALA A 90 7.18 2.92 -2.61
C ALA A 90 5.87 2.10 -2.75
N ARG A 91 5.00 2.56 -3.64
CA ARG A 91 3.78 1.89 -4.06
C ARG A 91 3.67 2.00 -5.57
N ASP A 92 3.22 0.95 -6.23
CA ASP A 92 2.98 0.99 -7.68
C ASP A 92 2.00 2.11 -8.04
N ALA A 93 2.19 2.68 -9.22
CA ALA A 93 1.35 3.76 -9.72
C ALA A 93 1.16 3.66 -11.22
N VAL A 94 0.16 4.36 -11.72
CA VAL A 94 -0.02 4.55 -13.15
C VAL A 94 -0.04 6.04 -13.47
N ILE A 95 0.73 6.45 -14.47
CA ILE A 95 0.63 7.78 -15.07
C ILE A 95 -0.15 7.66 -16.38
N ARG A 96 -1.17 8.50 -16.55
CA ARG A 96 -1.91 8.62 -17.81
C ARG A 96 -1.77 10.02 -18.39
N VAL A 97 -1.51 10.09 -19.69
CA VAL A 97 -1.33 11.34 -20.44
C VAL A 97 -2.52 11.51 -21.37
N HIS A 98 -3.42 12.40 -20.96
CA HIS A 98 -4.62 12.76 -21.72
C HIS A 98 -4.28 13.84 -22.73
N TYR A 99 -4.83 13.72 -23.93
CA TYR A 99 -4.52 14.61 -25.03
C TYR A 99 -5.74 14.92 -25.89
N SER A 100 -5.68 16.05 -26.60
CA SER A 100 -6.63 16.43 -27.64
C SER A 100 -5.91 16.65 -28.95
N VAL A 101 -6.56 16.34 -30.06
CA VAL A 101 -6.04 16.57 -31.41
C VAL A 101 -6.80 17.70 -32.12
N ASP A 102 -6.12 18.40 -33.03
CA ASP A 102 -6.70 19.46 -33.84
C ASP A 102 -7.78 18.91 -34.80
N ALA A 103 -8.64 19.78 -35.33
CA ALA A 103 -9.77 19.38 -36.18
C ALA A 103 -9.35 18.77 -37.53
N ASP A 104 -8.16 19.11 -38.01
CA ASP A 104 -7.53 18.59 -39.22
C ASP A 104 -6.52 17.45 -38.92
N TRP A 105 -6.62 16.85 -37.73
CA TRP A 105 -5.77 15.73 -37.34
C TRP A 105 -5.83 14.59 -38.34
N VAL A 106 -4.65 14.10 -38.71
CA VAL A 106 -4.47 12.89 -39.50
C VAL A 106 -3.99 11.77 -38.57
N PRO A 107 -4.74 10.64 -38.49
CA PRO A 107 -4.34 9.50 -37.67
C PRO A 107 -2.94 9.01 -38.00
N ARG A 108 -2.11 8.86 -36.97
CA ARG A 108 -0.73 8.38 -37.10
C ARG A 108 -0.15 7.90 -35.78
N GLU A 109 0.98 7.24 -35.88
CA GLU A 109 1.72 6.75 -34.72
C GLU A 109 2.38 7.91 -33.97
N VAL A 110 2.07 8.03 -32.68
CA VAL A 110 2.69 8.99 -31.76
C VAL A 110 3.30 8.20 -30.63
N GLU A 111 4.53 8.57 -30.26
CA GLU A 111 5.23 8.06 -29.10
C GLU A 111 5.15 9.09 -27.96
N ALA A 112 4.52 8.72 -26.85
CA ALA A 112 4.68 9.44 -25.61
C ALA A 112 5.92 8.92 -24.89
N ARG A 113 6.82 9.82 -24.48
CA ARG A 113 7.98 9.53 -23.64
C ARG A 113 7.78 10.13 -22.26
N LEU A 114 7.80 9.29 -21.23
CA LEU A 114 7.86 9.72 -19.84
C LEU A 114 9.31 9.64 -19.37
N SER A 115 9.94 10.79 -19.14
CA SER A 115 11.24 10.88 -18.50
C SER A 115 11.08 11.01 -16.98
N LEU A 116 11.68 10.08 -16.25
CA LEU A 116 11.75 10.06 -14.80
C LEU A 116 13.17 10.42 -14.36
N MET A 117 13.31 11.47 -13.55
CA MET A 117 14.57 11.83 -12.90
C MET A 117 14.49 11.51 -11.40
N ARG A 118 15.39 10.67 -10.92
CA ARG A 118 15.51 10.26 -9.52
C ARG A 118 16.30 11.28 -8.72
N SER A 119 16.17 11.23 -7.39
CA SER A 119 16.83 12.17 -6.48
C SER A 119 18.36 12.05 -6.44
N ASP A 120 18.90 10.90 -6.84
CA ASP A 120 20.34 10.65 -7.00
C ASP A 120 20.91 11.20 -8.32
N GLY A 121 20.06 11.81 -9.17
CA GLY A 121 20.43 12.36 -10.46
C GLY A 121 20.43 11.36 -11.61
N SER A 122 20.14 10.07 -11.35
CA SER A 122 19.87 9.11 -12.41
C SER A 122 18.55 9.41 -13.11
N SER A 123 18.45 9.04 -14.38
CA SER A 123 17.23 9.24 -15.16
C SER A 123 16.90 8.00 -15.98
N GLU A 124 15.61 7.80 -16.21
CA GLU A 124 15.06 6.74 -17.04
C GLU A 124 14.01 7.33 -17.98
N SER A 125 13.78 6.68 -19.12
CA SER A 125 12.72 7.04 -20.03
C SER A 125 11.87 5.82 -20.34
N LEU A 126 10.57 5.95 -20.13
CA LEU A 126 9.56 4.99 -20.55
C LEU A 126 8.89 5.50 -21.83
N ALA A 127 8.46 4.61 -22.71
CA ALA A 127 7.81 4.97 -23.97
C ALA A 127 6.51 4.17 -24.14
N ASP A 128 5.46 4.85 -24.60
CA ASP A 128 4.20 4.25 -25.03
C ASP A 128 3.89 4.76 -26.43
N VAL A 129 3.75 3.83 -27.38
CA VAL A 129 3.61 4.12 -28.81
C VAL A 129 2.24 3.67 -29.26
N ARG A 130 1.46 4.60 -29.84
CA ARG A 130 0.07 4.32 -30.22
C ARG A 130 -0.31 4.97 -31.53
N MET A 131 -1.23 4.32 -32.22
CA MET A 131 -1.98 4.93 -33.32
C MET A 131 -3.01 5.91 -32.74
N VAL A 132 -2.75 7.20 -32.87
CA VAL A 132 -3.66 8.24 -32.37
C VAL A 132 -4.67 8.58 -33.46
N GLU A 133 -5.91 8.11 -33.31
CA GLU A 133 -6.99 8.37 -34.28
C GLU A 133 -7.81 9.62 -33.94
N GLY A 134 -7.83 10.03 -32.67
CA GLY A 134 -8.62 11.14 -32.16
C GLY A 134 -8.24 11.49 -30.72
N SER A 135 -8.95 12.46 -30.12
CA SER A 135 -8.71 12.89 -28.74
C SER A 135 -8.99 11.77 -27.74
N SER A 136 -8.14 11.63 -26.71
CA SER A 136 -8.28 10.59 -25.69
C SER A 136 -9.55 10.76 -24.86
N GLN A 137 -10.20 9.67 -24.48
CA GLN A 137 -11.28 9.66 -23.49
C GLN A 137 -10.80 9.04 -22.19
N ARG A 138 -11.18 9.65 -21.06
CA ARG A 138 -10.67 9.24 -19.74
C ARG A 138 -11.14 7.86 -19.31
N GLY A 139 -12.36 7.48 -19.69
CA GLY A 139 -12.92 6.16 -19.41
C GLY A 139 -12.26 5.02 -20.20
N ASP A 140 -11.52 5.33 -21.26
CA ASP A 140 -10.91 4.32 -22.11
C ASP A 140 -9.53 3.96 -21.55
N LEU A 141 -9.32 2.71 -21.15
CA LEU A 141 -8.01 2.21 -20.71
C LEU A 141 -6.94 2.46 -21.78
N ASP A 142 -7.28 2.12 -23.02
CA ASP A 142 -6.38 2.20 -24.17
C ASP A 142 -6.42 3.56 -24.91
N GLY A 143 -7.14 4.55 -24.40
CA GLY A 143 -7.25 5.87 -25.02
C GLY A 143 -6.04 6.77 -24.73
N PRO A 144 -5.83 7.22 -23.49
CA PRO A 144 -4.64 7.98 -23.09
C PRO A 144 -3.37 7.12 -23.18
N PHE A 145 -2.21 7.77 -23.35
CA PHE A 145 -0.94 7.06 -23.13
C PHE A 145 -0.81 6.68 -21.66
N LEU A 146 -0.25 5.51 -21.40
CA LEU A 146 -0.23 4.89 -20.08
C LEU A 146 1.18 4.40 -19.76
N PHE A 147 1.66 4.80 -18.59
CA PHE A 147 2.92 4.33 -18.02
C PHE A 147 2.65 3.69 -16.67
N ARG A 148 2.96 2.40 -16.53
CA ARG A 148 3.02 1.75 -15.22
C ARG A 148 4.35 2.11 -14.56
N LEU A 149 4.29 2.53 -13.31
CA LEU A 149 5.45 2.79 -12.47
C LEU A 149 5.54 1.70 -11.42
N GLU A 150 6.64 0.97 -11.43
CA GLU A 150 6.91 -0.13 -10.52
C GLU A 150 7.77 0.36 -9.34
N SER A 151 7.28 0.08 -8.14
CA SER A 151 7.94 0.48 -6.89
C SER A 151 9.28 -0.24 -6.68
N ASP A 152 9.35 -1.51 -7.06
CA ASP A 152 10.57 -2.34 -6.97
C ASP A 152 11.71 -1.83 -7.87
N ASP A 153 11.38 -1.19 -8.99
CA ASP A 153 12.33 -0.51 -9.89
C ASP A 153 12.70 0.91 -9.41
N GLY A 154 12.20 1.31 -8.24
CA GLY A 154 12.44 2.63 -7.65
C GLY A 154 11.87 3.78 -8.47
N GLN A 155 10.82 3.53 -9.27
CA GLN A 155 10.18 4.55 -10.11
C GLN A 155 9.23 5.46 -9.32
N THR A 156 8.78 5.00 -8.14
CA THR A 156 7.87 5.76 -7.24
C THR A 156 8.57 6.25 -5.97
N GLN A 157 9.84 6.63 -6.05
CA GLN A 157 10.61 7.16 -4.91
C GLN A 157 10.29 8.63 -4.62
N ALA A 158 10.44 9.02 -3.35
CA ALA A 158 10.33 10.42 -2.96
C ALA A 158 11.38 11.29 -3.66
N GLY A 159 10.94 12.47 -4.10
CA GLY A 159 11.74 13.41 -4.88
C GLY A 159 11.86 13.08 -6.37
N ALA A 160 11.25 11.99 -6.86
CA ALA A 160 11.18 11.71 -8.29
C ALA A 160 10.50 12.85 -9.04
N GLN A 161 11.04 13.16 -10.22
CA GLN A 161 10.54 14.21 -11.10
C GLN A 161 10.15 13.63 -12.45
N PHE A 162 9.16 14.23 -13.10
CA PHE A 162 8.67 13.78 -14.40
C PHE A 162 8.73 14.90 -15.44
N GLN A 163 8.86 14.47 -16.70
CA GLN A 163 8.47 15.23 -17.87
C GLN A 163 7.91 14.26 -18.92
N VAL A 164 6.84 14.64 -19.58
CA VAL A 164 6.25 13.91 -20.70
C VAL A 164 6.47 14.69 -21.98
N GLU A 165 6.81 13.99 -23.06
CA GLU A 165 6.96 14.53 -24.41
C GLU A 165 6.23 13.66 -25.44
N LEU A 166 5.65 14.27 -26.47
CA LEU A 166 4.99 13.59 -27.58
C LEU A 166 5.83 13.71 -28.86
N TRP A 167 6.11 12.58 -29.49
CA TRP A 167 6.99 12.47 -30.65
C TRP A 167 6.27 11.79 -31.83
N ASP A 168 6.48 12.32 -33.03
CA ASP A 168 6.06 11.71 -34.28
C ASP A 168 7.20 10.83 -34.80
N ARG A 169 6.98 9.51 -34.87
CA ARG A 169 8.01 8.55 -35.32
C ARG A 169 8.11 8.46 -36.84
N HIS A 170 7.07 8.88 -37.55
CA HIS A 170 6.98 8.77 -39.00
C HIS A 170 6.43 10.06 -39.58
N PRO A 171 7.17 11.18 -39.47
CA PRO A 171 6.69 12.44 -40.01
C PRO A 171 6.46 12.30 -41.51
N SER A 172 5.20 12.44 -41.93
CA SER A 172 4.83 12.46 -43.34
C SER A 172 5.63 13.53 -44.07
N ALA A 173 6.39 13.15 -45.10
CA ALA A 173 7.17 14.10 -45.89
C ALA A 173 6.25 15.15 -46.53
N GLY A 174 6.24 16.37 -45.97
CA GLY A 174 5.46 17.51 -46.47
C GLY A 174 4.24 17.90 -45.64
N GLU A 175 3.87 17.15 -44.60
CA GLU A 175 2.85 17.57 -43.63
C GLU A 175 3.54 18.15 -42.40
N SER A 176 3.48 19.47 -42.21
CA SER A 176 3.90 20.12 -40.98
C SER A 176 2.68 20.56 -40.20
N PHE A 177 2.37 19.85 -39.12
CA PHE A 177 1.36 20.29 -38.16
C PHE A 177 1.96 21.35 -37.25
N GLU A 178 1.15 22.33 -36.81
CA GLU A 178 1.61 23.31 -35.82
C GLU A 178 1.94 22.60 -34.51
N LEU A 179 3.08 22.93 -33.90
CA LEU A 179 3.36 22.45 -32.55
C LEU A 179 2.34 23.04 -31.57
N ARG A 180 1.75 22.15 -30.77
CA ARG A 180 0.90 22.52 -29.64
C ARG A 180 1.62 22.19 -28.34
N THR A 181 0.88 21.87 -27.29
CA THR A 181 1.44 21.41 -26.01
C THR A 181 1.94 19.97 -26.15
N TRP A 182 3.09 19.78 -26.78
CA TRP A 182 3.69 18.45 -26.96
C TRP A 182 4.57 18.04 -25.77
N THR A 183 4.81 18.92 -24.80
CA THR A 183 5.57 18.64 -23.56
C THR A 183 4.80 19.06 -22.32
N SER A 184 4.84 18.24 -21.27
CA SER A 184 4.27 18.56 -19.95
C SER A 184 5.11 17.97 -18.81
N PRO A 185 5.72 18.78 -17.93
CA PRO A 185 5.74 20.24 -17.98
C PRO A 185 6.67 20.78 -19.08
N ALA A 186 6.30 21.90 -19.69
CA ALA A 186 7.12 22.57 -20.72
C ALA A 186 8.40 23.21 -20.14
N ALA A 187 8.43 23.44 -18.83
CA ALA A 187 9.56 24.04 -18.12
C ALA A 187 10.62 23.00 -17.66
N GLY A 188 10.58 21.78 -18.20
CA GLY A 188 11.44 20.65 -17.83
C GLY A 188 10.88 19.83 -16.67
N HIS A 189 11.69 18.90 -16.15
CA HIS A 189 11.32 18.03 -15.04
C HIS A 189 10.78 18.79 -13.83
N ARG A 190 9.68 18.28 -13.26
CA ARG A 190 9.09 18.78 -12.01
C ARG A 190 8.75 17.64 -11.07
N PRO A 191 8.71 17.88 -9.74
CA PRO A 191 8.37 16.84 -8.77
C PRO A 191 7.02 16.17 -9.05
N ILE A 192 7.03 14.84 -9.04
CA ILE A 192 5.79 14.05 -9.04
C ILE A 192 5.09 14.18 -7.70
N GLY A 193 5.83 14.39 -6.60
CA GLY A 193 5.24 14.62 -5.27
C GLY A 193 4.97 13.34 -4.47
N PHE A 194 5.73 12.27 -4.70
CA PHE A 194 5.68 11.07 -3.85
C PHE A 194 6.17 11.39 -2.44
N GLU A 195 5.30 11.20 -1.45
CA GLU A 195 5.61 11.36 -0.04
C GLU A 195 6.03 10.02 0.56
N ALA A 196 7.19 10.00 1.23
CA ALA A 196 7.73 8.83 1.91
C ALA A 196 7.15 8.73 3.33
N VAL A 197 5.86 8.42 3.42
CA VAL A 197 5.18 8.12 4.69
C VAL A 197 4.93 6.61 4.74
N PRO A 198 5.37 5.90 5.79
CA PRO A 198 5.05 4.49 5.92
C PRO A 198 3.55 4.32 6.19
N LEU A 199 2.90 3.44 5.43
CA LEU A 199 1.47 3.17 5.52
C LEU A 199 1.27 1.65 5.51
N GLN A 200 1.16 1.06 6.69
CA GLN A 200 1.18 -0.39 6.90
C GLN A 200 -0.13 -0.88 7.51
N LEU A 201 -0.60 -2.04 7.04
CA LEU A 201 -1.68 -2.79 7.66
C LEU A 201 -1.19 -4.18 8.05
N ASP A 202 -1.48 -4.59 9.29
CA ASP A 202 -1.21 -5.93 9.80
C ASP A 202 -2.51 -6.73 9.90
N LEU A 203 -2.64 -7.77 9.08
CA LEU A 203 -3.86 -8.57 8.98
C LEU A 203 -3.65 -9.96 9.58
N VAL A 204 -4.52 -10.34 10.50
CA VAL A 204 -4.62 -11.71 11.01
C VAL A 204 -5.94 -12.29 10.52
N MET A 205 -5.86 -13.14 9.49
CA MET A 205 -7.02 -13.85 8.95
C MET A 205 -7.25 -15.11 9.77
N VAL A 206 -8.42 -15.24 10.39
CA VAL A 206 -8.74 -16.30 11.35
C VAL A 206 -9.78 -17.25 10.77
N PRO A 207 -9.40 -18.46 10.31
CA PRO A 207 -10.35 -19.46 9.87
C PRO A 207 -11.20 -19.92 11.06
N ILE A 208 -12.53 -19.91 10.90
CA ILE A 208 -13.44 -20.46 11.90
C ILE A 208 -13.77 -21.90 11.54
N GLU A 209 -13.55 -22.82 12.48
CA GLU A 209 -14.07 -24.18 12.40
C GLU A 209 -15.52 -24.17 12.91
N TYR A 210 -16.47 -24.48 12.03
CA TYR A 210 -17.89 -24.47 12.31
C TYR A 210 -18.55 -25.76 11.84
N GLN A 211 -19.33 -26.38 12.73
CA GLN A 211 -19.98 -27.69 12.48
C GLN A 211 -19.02 -28.82 12.06
N GLY A 212 -17.76 -28.75 12.49
CA GLY A 212 -16.72 -29.75 12.20
C GLY A 212 -16.03 -29.54 10.85
N GLU A 213 -16.34 -28.45 10.15
CA GLU A 213 -15.68 -28.05 8.91
C GLU A 213 -14.89 -26.76 9.14
N VAL A 214 -13.67 -26.71 8.62
CA VAL A 214 -12.85 -25.49 8.58
C VAL A 214 -13.09 -24.83 7.24
N VAL A 215 -13.32 -23.52 7.24
CA VAL A 215 -13.42 -22.75 5.99
C VAL A 215 -12.19 -22.99 5.11
N ALA A 216 -12.42 -23.29 3.83
CA ALA A 216 -11.33 -23.43 2.87
C ALA A 216 -10.82 -22.05 2.46
N LEU A 217 -9.55 -21.77 2.75
CA LEU A 217 -8.85 -20.56 2.33
C LEU A 217 -7.77 -20.95 1.33
N ASP A 218 -8.14 -21.00 0.05
CA ASP A 218 -7.17 -21.22 -1.01
C ASP A 218 -6.38 -19.94 -1.33
N GLU A 219 -5.33 -20.10 -2.12
CA GLU A 219 -4.44 -19.01 -2.51
C GLU A 219 -5.16 -17.93 -3.31
N GLU A 220 -6.15 -18.30 -4.15
CA GLU A 220 -6.92 -17.35 -4.96
C GLU A 220 -7.74 -16.41 -4.06
N LEU A 221 -8.44 -16.94 -3.06
CA LEU A 221 -9.19 -16.13 -2.10
C LEU A 221 -8.27 -15.23 -1.28
N LEU A 222 -7.18 -15.78 -0.74
CA LEU A 222 -6.25 -15.03 0.12
C LEU A 222 -5.56 -13.89 -0.66
N LEU A 223 -5.03 -14.17 -1.85
CA LEU A 223 -4.43 -13.15 -2.70
C LEU A 223 -5.48 -12.16 -3.22
N GLY A 224 -6.71 -12.62 -3.49
CA GLY A 224 -7.82 -11.76 -3.85
C GLY A 224 -8.17 -10.74 -2.76
N ILE A 225 -8.21 -11.17 -1.49
CA ILE A 225 -8.42 -10.28 -0.33
C ILE A 225 -7.30 -9.26 -0.23
N VAL A 226 -6.04 -9.72 -0.23
CA VAL A 226 -4.87 -8.85 -0.05
C VAL A 226 -4.74 -7.85 -1.22
N GLY A 227 -4.91 -8.30 -2.45
CA GLY A 227 -4.86 -7.44 -3.64
C GLY A 227 -6.02 -6.43 -3.69
N ASN A 228 -7.24 -6.82 -3.30
CA ASN A 228 -8.36 -5.87 -3.23
C ASN A 228 -8.16 -4.81 -2.14
N LEU A 229 -7.64 -5.20 -0.97
CA LEU A 229 -7.26 -4.25 0.07
C LEU A 229 -6.14 -3.33 -0.40
N TYR A 230 -5.11 -3.88 -1.04
CA TYR A 230 -4.00 -3.11 -1.57
C TYR A 230 -4.50 -2.05 -2.54
N GLU A 231 -5.30 -2.39 -3.55
CA GLU A 231 -5.76 -1.42 -4.56
C GLU A 231 -6.70 -0.33 -4.00
N GLN A 232 -7.49 -0.65 -2.97
CA GLN A 232 -8.51 0.25 -2.43
C GLN A 232 -8.11 0.97 -1.14
N ASN A 233 -6.92 0.69 -0.58
CA ASN A 233 -6.37 1.41 0.58
C ASN A 233 -5.03 2.08 0.25
N PRO A 234 -4.76 3.25 0.84
CA PRO A 234 -3.47 3.94 0.71
C PRO A 234 -2.40 3.26 1.58
N VAL A 235 -1.94 2.09 1.15
CA VAL A 235 -0.89 1.31 1.87
C VAL A 235 0.38 1.20 1.05
N THR A 236 1.53 1.27 1.71
CA THR A 236 2.82 0.87 1.14
C THR A 236 3.09 -0.62 1.37
N GLN A 237 2.46 -1.22 2.39
CA GLN A 237 2.65 -2.63 2.73
C GLN A 237 1.42 -3.20 3.43
N ILE A 238 1.10 -4.45 3.10
CA ILE A 238 0.17 -5.29 3.86
C ILE A 238 0.96 -6.49 4.38
N SER A 239 1.16 -6.55 5.68
CA SER A 239 1.60 -7.78 6.36
C SER A 239 0.37 -8.61 6.65
N TRP A 240 0.43 -9.90 6.37
CA TRP A 240 -0.71 -10.77 6.66
C TRP A 240 -0.27 -12.17 7.05
N GLU A 241 -1.07 -12.78 7.92
CA GLU A 241 -0.93 -14.18 8.28
C GLU A 241 -2.31 -14.85 8.40
N VAL A 242 -2.30 -16.18 8.28
CA VAL A 242 -3.46 -17.01 8.55
C VAL A 242 -3.24 -17.69 9.89
N HIS A 243 -4.10 -17.37 10.86
CA HIS A 243 -4.08 -17.97 12.18
C HIS A 243 -4.53 -19.44 12.12
N GLU A 244 -4.17 -20.24 13.13
CA GLU A 244 -4.71 -21.61 13.29
C GLU A 244 -6.25 -21.59 13.39
N PRO A 245 -6.97 -22.62 12.92
CA PRO A 245 -8.43 -22.62 12.98
C PRO A 245 -8.95 -22.44 14.41
N VAL A 246 -9.89 -21.51 14.59
CA VAL A 246 -10.53 -21.25 15.88
C VAL A 246 -11.87 -22.00 15.92
N PRO A 247 -12.06 -22.95 16.86
CA PRO A 247 -13.31 -23.70 16.95
C PRO A 247 -14.44 -22.84 17.47
N HIS A 248 -15.54 -22.78 16.72
CA HIS A 248 -16.80 -22.20 17.17
C HIS A 248 -17.78 -23.30 17.57
N ALA A 249 -17.94 -23.48 18.89
CA ALA A 249 -18.87 -24.45 19.43
C ALA A 249 -20.30 -23.90 19.52
N GLY A 250 -21.27 -24.67 19.02
CA GLY A 250 -22.69 -24.33 19.09
C GLY A 250 -23.25 -23.80 17.78
N GLN A 251 -24.50 -23.32 17.82
CA GLN A 251 -25.17 -22.79 16.64
C GLN A 251 -24.82 -21.31 16.46
N LEU A 252 -24.28 -20.97 15.29
CA LEU A 252 -24.07 -19.60 14.88
C LEU A 252 -25.39 -19.05 14.31
N ASN A 253 -25.99 -18.07 15.00
CA ASN A 253 -27.22 -17.41 14.55
C ASN A 253 -26.97 -16.00 14.00
N SER A 254 -25.78 -15.44 14.25
CA SER A 254 -25.37 -14.10 13.80
C SER A 254 -23.84 -14.00 13.81
N LEU A 255 -23.27 -13.33 12.80
CA LEU A 255 -21.83 -13.05 12.73
C LEU A 255 -21.34 -12.19 13.91
N SER A 256 -22.21 -11.37 14.51
CA SER A 256 -21.87 -10.54 15.68
C SER A 256 -21.33 -11.34 16.86
N SER A 257 -21.67 -12.62 16.96
CA SER A 257 -21.14 -13.50 18.01
C SER A 257 -19.66 -13.86 17.85
N LEU A 258 -19.07 -13.63 16.66
CA LEU A 258 -17.64 -13.83 16.40
C LEU A 258 -16.79 -12.62 16.84
N LEU A 259 -17.36 -11.41 16.88
CA LEU A 259 -16.59 -10.21 17.21
C LEU A 259 -15.98 -10.24 18.63
N PRO A 260 -16.71 -10.62 19.70
CA PRO A 260 -16.09 -10.79 21.02
C PRO A 260 -15.05 -11.91 21.07
N VAL A 261 -15.18 -12.95 20.24
CA VAL A 261 -14.21 -14.04 20.15
C VAL A 261 -12.91 -13.52 19.54
N MET A 262 -12.99 -12.75 18.45
CA MET A 262 -11.81 -12.13 17.83
C MET A 262 -11.17 -11.08 18.75
N ALA A 263 -11.96 -10.26 19.44
CA ALA A 263 -11.44 -9.27 20.40
C ALA A 263 -10.69 -9.95 21.56
N GLN A 264 -11.22 -11.08 22.07
CA GLN A 264 -10.55 -11.87 23.09
C GLN A 264 -9.27 -12.51 22.57
N LEU A 265 -9.31 -13.13 21.38
CA LEU A 265 -8.13 -13.73 20.75
C LEU A 265 -7.00 -12.70 20.58
N ARG A 266 -7.33 -11.55 19.97
CA ARG A 266 -6.42 -10.41 19.82
C ARG A 266 -5.82 -9.97 21.16
N SER A 267 -6.63 -9.92 22.22
CA SER A 267 -6.18 -9.56 23.57
C SER A 267 -5.27 -10.62 24.19
N ASP A 268 -5.57 -11.90 24.00
CA ASP A 268 -4.81 -13.02 24.57
C ASP A 268 -3.42 -13.13 23.94
N GLU A 269 -3.30 -12.76 22.66
CA GLU A 269 -2.05 -12.74 21.90
C GLU A 269 -1.24 -11.46 22.10
N GLY A 270 -1.81 -10.46 22.79
CA GLY A 270 -1.13 -9.19 23.05
C GLY A 270 -0.84 -8.41 21.77
N ALA A 271 -1.73 -8.49 20.77
CA ALA A 271 -1.50 -7.94 19.44
C ALA A 271 -1.34 -6.42 19.45
N ASP A 272 -0.45 -5.94 18.58
CA ASP A 272 -0.15 -4.52 18.42
C ASP A 272 -1.39 -3.73 18.00
N PRO A 273 -1.49 -2.44 18.38
CA PRO A 273 -2.63 -1.61 18.04
C PRO A 273 -3.00 -1.60 16.54
N ASN A 274 -2.05 -1.71 15.61
CA ASN A 274 -2.33 -1.75 14.18
C ASN A 274 -2.78 -3.13 13.64
N ALA A 275 -2.87 -4.17 14.49
CA ALA A 275 -3.30 -5.50 14.06
C ALA A 275 -4.83 -5.62 13.95
N TYR A 276 -5.29 -6.08 12.78
CA TYR A 276 -6.69 -6.34 12.43
C TYR A 276 -6.99 -7.84 12.45
N TYR A 277 -7.90 -8.28 13.32
CA TYR A 277 -8.29 -9.69 13.41
C TYR A 277 -9.60 -9.93 12.70
N HIS A 278 -9.59 -10.79 11.68
CA HIS A 278 -10.73 -10.98 10.79
C HIS A 278 -11.14 -12.45 10.71
N ALA A 279 -12.30 -12.78 11.26
CA ALA A 279 -12.86 -14.12 11.18
C ALA A 279 -13.36 -14.43 9.76
N LEU A 280 -12.92 -15.55 9.19
CA LEU A 280 -13.41 -16.09 7.92
C LEU A 280 -14.20 -17.35 8.22
N ILE A 281 -15.42 -17.46 7.72
CA ILE A 281 -16.30 -18.58 8.05
C ILE A 281 -17.14 -19.03 6.87
N ASP A 282 -17.25 -20.35 6.66
CA ASP A 282 -18.24 -20.94 5.77
C ASP A 282 -19.48 -21.36 6.59
N VAL A 283 -20.65 -20.88 6.18
CA VAL A 283 -21.94 -21.23 6.78
C VAL A 283 -22.87 -21.96 5.81
N GLY A 284 -22.35 -22.35 4.63
CA GLY A 284 -23.10 -23.00 3.55
C GLY A 284 -24.02 -22.06 2.76
N SER A 285 -23.93 -20.75 2.97
CA SER A 285 -24.69 -19.71 2.27
C SER A 285 -23.90 -18.41 2.14
N GLN A 286 -24.31 -17.51 1.25
CA GLN A 286 -23.65 -16.21 1.04
C GLN A 286 -23.73 -15.26 2.24
N SER A 287 -24.68 -15.45 3.14
CA SER A 287 -24.89 -14.58 4.30
C SER A 287 -25.39 -15.37 5.51
N LEU A 288 -25.22 -14.79 6.69
CA LEU A 288 -25.82 -15.28 7.93
C LEU A 288 -26.60 -14.15 8.60
N GLY A 289 -27.88 -14.39 8.88
CA GLY A 289 -28.74 -13.35 9.49
C GLY A 289 -28.99 -12.15 8.57
N GLY A 290 -28.77 -12.30 7.25
CA GLY A 290 -28.97 -11.25 6.25
C GLY A 290 -27.74 -10.39 5.98
N VAL A 291 -26.60 -10.66 6.62
CA VAL A 291 -25.34 -9.92 6.41
C VAL A 291 -24.24 -10.81 5.85
N PHE A 292 -23.41 -10.24 4.98
CA PHE A 292 -22.25 -10.92 4.38
C PHE A 292 -21.01 -10.82 5.29
N GLY A 293 -20.88 -9.72 6.01
CA GLY A 293 -19.84 -9.45 6.99
C GLY A 293 -20.36 -8.64 8.16
N ILE A 294 -19.51 -8.44 9.16
CA ILE A 294 -19.73 -7.51 10.26
C ILE A 294 -18.40 -7.09 10.87
N SER A 295 -18.32 -5.86 11.36
CA SER A 295 -17.16 -5.34 12.07
C SER A 295 -17.60 -4.41 13.20
N TYR A 296 -16.72 -4.23 14.18
CA TYR A 296 -16.82 -3.07 15.05
C TYR A 296 -16.33 -1.82 14.33
N GLY A 297 -16.94 -0.67 14.66
CA GLY A 297 -16.48 0.64 14.24
C GLY A 297 -15.40 1.14 15.20
N ALA A 298 -14.13 0.94 14.86
CA ALA A 298 -13.02 1.30 15.75
C ALA A 298 -12.56 2.75 15.56
N ASN A 299 -12.16 3.41 16.64
CA ASN A 299 -11.54 4.73 16.59
C ASN A 299 -10.00 4.64 16.47
N ASP A 300 -9.35 5.80 16.35
CA ASP A 300 -7.91 5.99 16.20
C ASP A 300 -7.21 6.20 17.54
N THR A 301 -7.59 5.44 18.57
CA THR A 301 -6.87 5.41 19.85
C THR A 301 -6.30 4.01 20.13
N LYS A 302 -5.22 3.95 20.92
CA LYS A 302 -4.63 2.68 21.37
C LYS A 302 -5.56 1.94 22.33
N ASP A 303 -6.34 2.66 23.14
CA ASP A 303 -7.27 2.08 24.11
C ASP A 303 -8.44 1.34 23.44
N ASP A 304 -8.82 1.75 22.23
CA ASP A 304 -9.87 1.11 21.42
C ASP A 304 -9.33 0.03 20.47
N ALA A 305 -8.06 -0.37 20.61
CA ALA A 305 -7.47 -1.34 19.69
C ALA A 305 -8.15 -2.72 19.70
N GLY A 306 -8.78 -3.09 20.82
CA GLY A 306 -9.59 -4.31 20.91
C GLY A 306 -10.80 -4.32 19.96
N SER A 307 -11.20 -3.17 19.42
CA SER A 307 -12.32 -3.03 18.49
C SER A 307 -11.93 -3.24 17.02
N ARG A 308 -10.65 -3.45 16.68
CA ARG A 308 -10.20 -3.71 15.29
C ARG A 308 -10.40 -5.17 14.91
N VAL A 309 -11.65 -5.60 14.99
CA VAL A 309 -12.06 -6.99 14.75
C VAL A 309 -13.30 -7.07 13.86
N SER A 310 -13.28 -8.06 12.98
CA SER A 310 -14.28 -8.21 11.92
C SER A 310 -14.57 -9.68 11.64
N ALA A 311 -15.63 -9.95 10.87
CA ALA A 311 -15.98 -11.28 10.39
C ALA A 311 -16.62 -11.23 9.00
N THR A 312 -16.28 -12.16 8.12
CA THR A 312 -16.85 -12.29 6.77
C THR A 312 -17.23 -13.74 6.47
N VAL A 313 -18.40 -13.91 5.85
CA VAL A 313 -18.81 -15.19 5.28
C VAL A 313 -18.03 -15.46 4.00
N VAL A 314 -17.35 -16.60 3.96
CA VAL A 314 -16.71 -17.12 2.75
C VAL A 314 -17.71 -18.01 2.04
N TRP A 315 -18.16 -17.56 0.88
CA TRP A 315 -19.04 -18.35 0.02
C TRP A 315 -18.26 -18.91 -1.16
N SER A 316 -17.90 -20.19 -1.09
CA SER A 316 -17.00 -20.83 -2.04
C SER A 316 -17.50 -20.86 -3.50
N ILE A 317 -18.79 -20.57 -3.73
CA ILE A 317 -19.36 -20.51 -5.09
C ILE A 317 -18.96 -19.21 -5.80
N ASP A 318 -18.81 -18.12 -5.06
CA ASP A 318 -18.37 -16.83 -5.57
C ASP A 318 -17.49 -16.12 -4.53
N PRO A 319 -16.16 -16.34 -4.59
CA PRO A 319 -15.23 -15.77 -3.63
C PRO A 319 -15.14 -14.24 -3.72
N THR A 320 -15.59 -13.62 -4.83
CA THR A 320 -15.53 -12.16 -5.01
C THR A 320 -16.37 -11.43 -3.97
N ILE A 321 -17.51 -12.01 -3.55
CA ILE A 321 -18.34 -11.47 -2.48
C ILE A 321 -17.55 -11.38 -1.17
N ALA A 322 -16.80 -12.42 -0.82
CA ALA A 322 -15.99 -12.43 0.40
C ALA A 322 -14.84 -11.41 0.30
N ILE A 323 -14.19 -11.29 -0.87
CA ILE A 323 -13.10 -10.33 -1.12
C ILE A 323 -13.56 -8.88 -0.93
N GLU A 324 -14.67 -8.51 -1.56
CA GLU A 324 -15.25 -7.16 -1.46
C GLU A 324 -15.78 -6.89 -0.05
N THR A 325 -16.48 -7.86 0.55
CA THR A 325 -16.98 -7.76 1.93
C THR A 325 -15.83 -7.59 2.92
N PHE A 326 -14.73 -8.32 2.76
CA PHE A 326 -13.56 -8.18 3.64
C PHE A 326 -13.06 -6.73 3.64
N THR A 327 -12.96 -6.12 2.46
CA THR A 327 -12.50 -4.73 2.32
C THR A 327 -13.48 -3.74 2.96
N HIS A 328 -14.79 -3.97 2.81
CA HIS A 328 -15.82 -3.20 3.50
C HIS A 328 -15.68 -3.26 5.02
N GLU A 329 -15.53 -4.46 5.58
CA GLU A 329 -15.41 -4.65 7.02
C GLU A 329 -14.09 -4.11 7.60
N ILE A 330 -12.98 -4.18 6.86
CA ILE A 330 -11.74 -3.47 7.23
C ILE A 330 -11.96 -1.96 7.26
N GLY A 331 -12.78 -1.41 6.34
CA GLY A 331 -13.20 -0.01 6.39
C GLY A 331 -13.88 0.36 7.71
N HIS A 332 -14.80 -0.47 8.21
CA HIS A 332 -15.37 -0.28 9.55
C HIS A 332 -14.33 -0.39 10.68
N ALA A 333 -13.42 -1.36 10.62
CA ALA A 333 -12.31 -1.47 11.58
C ALA A 333 -11.31 -0.29 11.49
N GLN A 334 -11.32 0.46 10.39
CA GLN A 334 -10.63 1.75 10.23
C GLN A 334 -11.48 2.95 10.67
N GLY A 335 -12.69 2.72 11.17
CA GLY A 335 -13.58 3.75 11.71
C GLY A 335 -14.46 4.44 10.66
N LEU A 336 -14.61 3.86 9.47
CA LEU A 336 -15.56 4.35 8.48
C LEU A 336 -16.99 3.94 8.85
N GLY A 337 -17.93 4.87 8.69
CA GLY A 337 -19.37 4.55 8.66
C GLY A 337 -19.82 4.19 7.25
N HIS A 338 -21.06 3.74 7.11
CA HIS A 338 -21.62 3.48 5.78
C HIS A 338 -21.76 4.77 4.97
N VAL A 339 -21.82 4.62 3.65
CA VAL A 339 -22.14 5.68 2.70
C VAL A 339 -23.54 5.47 2.14
N ALA A 340 -24.37 6.51 2.17
CA ALA A 340 -25.70 6.46 1.58
C ALA A 340 -25.62 6.29 0.07
N CYS A 341 -26.54 5.50 -0.52
CA CYS A 341 -26.62 5.35 -1.95
C CYS A 341 -28.08 5.14 -2.43
N PRO A 342 -28.39 5.32 -3.73
CA PRO A 342 -29.77 5.33 -4.22
C PRO A 342 -30.45 3.96 -4.22
N SER A 343 -29.67 2.89 -4.38
CA SER A 343 -30.19 1.54 -4.64
C SER A 343 -30.30 0.68 -3.39
N ALA A 344 -29.81 1.15 -2.24
CA ALA A 344 -29.82 0.43 -0.98
C ALA A 344 -29.90 1.38 0.21
N VAL A 345 -30.60 0.96 1.27
CA VAL A 345 -30.66 1.71 2.52
C VAL A 345 -29.44 1.33 3.35
N ALA A 346 -28.47 2.24 3.43
CA ALA A 346 -27.37 2.13 4.38
C ALA A 346 -27.89 2.40 5.80
N ASP A 347 -27.46 1.59 6.76
CA ASP A 347 -27.71 1.84 8.18
C ASP A 347 -26.79 2.96 8.67
N ASP A 348 -27.36 4.02 9.25
CA ASP A 348 -26.63 5.17 9.82
C ASP A 348 -25.50 5.74 8.92
N PRO A 349 -25.81 6.23 7.71
CA PRO A 349 -24.80 6.71 6.78
C PRO A 349 -24.06 7.93 7.35
N ASP A 350 -22.73 7.99 7.14
CA ASP A 350 -21.89 9.09 7.62
C ASP A 350 -22.34 10.41 6.95
N PRO A 351 -22.88 11.38 7.72
CA PRO A 351 -23.40 12.62 7.16
C PRO A 351 -22.31 13.55 6.60
N SER A 352 -21.03 13.25 6.86
CA SER A 352 -19.89 14.00 6.33
C SER A 352 -19.40 13.51 4.97
N PHE A 353 -19.95 12.40 4.45
CA PHE A 353 -19.67 11.98 3.09
C PHE A 353 -20.22 13.00 2.07
N PRO A 354 -19.40 13.51 1.14
CA PRO A 354 -19.73 14.70 0.35
C PRO A 354 -20.77 14.45 -0.74
N ASN A 355 -20.87 13.22 -1.26
CA ASN A 355 -21.80 12.87 -2.33
C ASN A 355 -22.97 12.07 -1.80
N SER A 356 -24.16 12.67 -1.74
CA SER A 356 -25.38 12.02 -1.24
C SER A 356 -25.82 10.78 -2.03
N SER A 357 -25.31 10.60 -3.25
CA SER A 357 -25.55 9.42 -4.09
C SER A 357 -24.49 8.32 -3.88
N GLY A 358 -23.51 8.53 -3.02
CA GLY A 358 -22.51 7.53 -2.68
C GLY A 358 -21.45 7.25 -3.74
N GLN A 359 -21.35 8.07 -4.80
CA GLN A 359 -20.36 7.86 -5.86
C GLN A 359 -18.95 8.30 -5.44
N ILE A 360 -17.93 7.75 -6.11
CA ILE A 360 -16.52 7.87 -5.72
C ILE A 360 -15.87 9.26 -5.88
N GLY A 361 -16.57 10.21 -6.49
CA GLY A 361 -16.17 11.63 -6.55
C GLY A 361 -15.15 11.96 -7.65
N ASP A 362 -14.08 11.16 -7.79
CA ASP A 362 -13.08 11.29 -8.86
C ASP A 362 -12.78 9.92 -9.50
N TRP A 363 -12.01 9.93 -10.60
CA TRP A 363 -11.65 8.72 -11.34
C TRP A 363 -10.75 7.79 -10.52
N GLY A 364 -11.16 6.52 -10.44
CA GLY A 364 -10.37 5.45 -9.84
C GLY A 364 -9.56 4.69 -10.88
N PHE A 365 -8.48 4.06 -10.44
CA PHE A 365 -7.71 3.14 -11.27
C PHE A 365 -7.17 1.99 -10.42
N GLY A 366 -7.50 0.75 -10.79
CA GLY A 366 -6.87 -0.44 -10.23
C GLY A 366 -5.53 -0.70 -10.92
N VAL A 367 -4.43 -0.45 -10.21
CA VAL A 367 -3.06 -0.55 -10.74
C VAL A 367 -2.59 -1.98 -11.00
N GLU A 368 -3.17 -2.96 -10.32
CA GLU A 368 -2.95 -4.39 -10.54
C GLU A 368 -3.96 -4.95 -11.56
N ARG A 369 -5.24 -4.59 -11.41
CA ARG A 369 -6.33 -5.04 -12.29
C ARG A 369 -6.32 -4.36 -13.66
N MET A 370 -5.56 -3.27 -13.80
CA MET A 370 -5.53 -2.40 -14.98
C MET A 370 -6.93 -1.96 -15.42
N GLN A 371 -7.72 -1.48 -14.46
CA GLN A 371 -9.13 -1.12 -14.67
C GLN A 371 -9.39 0.34 -14.29
N VAL A 372 -10.13 1.04 -15.15
CA VAL A 372 -10.59 2.42 -14.91
C VAL A 372 -11.98 2.39 -14.25
N TYR A 373 -12.18 3.23 -13.24
CA TYR A 373 -13.46 3.37 -12.53
C TYR A 373 -14.03 4.77 -12.76
N ASP A 374 -15.21 4.83 -13.38
CA ASP A 374 -15.91 6.08 -13.69
C ASP A 374 -16.69 6.59 -12.46
N PRO A 375 -16.42 7.81 -11.97
CA PRO A 375 -17.12 8.38 -10.83
C PRO A 375 -18.62 8.60 -11.05
N ALA A 376 -19.13 8.53 -12.28
CA ALA A 376 -20.56 8.57 -12.55
C ALA A 376 -21.26 7.22 -12.30
N GLU A 377 -20.55 6.11 -12.44
CA GLU A 377 -21.14 4.76 -12.47
C GLU A 377 -20.73 3.88 -11.27
N VAL A 378 -19.72 4.30 -10.51
CA VAL A 378 -19.11 3.53 -9.42
C VAL A 378 -19.35 4.19 -8.06
N TYR A 379 -19.64 3.36 -7.07
CA TYR A 379 -19.97 3.78 -5.71
C TYR A 379 -18.83 3.52 -4.73
N ASP A 380 -18.80 4.25 -3.61
CA ASP A 380 -17.84 4.00 -2.55
C ASP A 380 -18.02 2.59 -1.97
N TYR A 381 -16.92 1.90 -1.63
CA TYR A 381 -16.98 0.55 -1.08
C TYR A 381 -17.66 0.47 0.29
N MET A 382 -17.83 1.58 1.01
CA MET A 382 -18.64 1.66 2.24
C MET A 382 -20.14 1.82 1.96
N SER A 383 -20.54 1.91 0.70
CA SER A 383 -21.94 1.85 0.30
C SER A 383 -22.38 0.41 0.03
N TYR A 384 -23.70 0.20 -0.01
CA TYR A 384 -24.29 -1.07 -0.45
C TYR A 384 -24.64 -1.07 -1.94
N CYS A 385 -24.10 -0.12 -2.70
CA CYS A 385 -24.31 -0.03 -4.14
C CYS A 385 -23.11 -0.61 -4.89
N GLY A 386 -23.40 -1.30 -5.99
CA GLY A 386 -22.39 -1.86 -6.89
C GLY A 386 -22.54 -1.28 -8.31
N PRO A 387 -21.46 -1.27 -9.12
CA PRO A 387 -20.10 -1.66 -8.75
C PRO A 387 -19.46 -0.69 -7.75
N SER A 388 -18.52 -1.17 -6.93
CA SER A 388 -17.88 -0.38 -5.87
C SER A 388 -16.37 -0.20 -6.08
N TRP A 389 -15.85 0.90 -5.55
CA TRP A 389 -14.44 1.27 -5.53
C TRP A 389 -14.17 2.27 -4.40
N VAL A 390 -12.91 2.59 -4.10
CA VAL A 390 -12.57 3.62 -3.12
C VAL A 390 -12.86 5.03 -3.65
N SER A 391 -13.58 5.85 -2.89
CA SER A 391 -13.73 7.28 -3.20
C SER A 391 -12.49 8.11 -2.81
N ASP A 392 -12.32 9.28 -3.41
CA ASP A 392 -11.29 10.25 -3.01
C ASP A 392 -11.42 10.67 -1.53
N TRP A 393 -12.65 10.69 -1.02
CA TRP A 393 -12.94 10.99 0.36
C TRP A 393 -12.52 9.84 1.29
N THR A 394 -12.88 8.61 0.93
CA THR A 394 -12.57 7.42 1.72
C THR A 394 -11.06 7.20 1.74
N TRP A 395 -10.40 7.32 0.58
CA TRP A 395 -8.94 7.27 0.45
C TRP A 395 -8.23 8.22 1.43
N ARG A 396 -8.68 9.48 1.55
CA ARG A 396 -8.08 10.44 2.48
C ARG A 396 -8.31 10.09 3.95
N ARG A 397 -9.49 9.56 4.28
CA ARG A 397 -9.80 9.16 5.67
C ARG A 397 -9.03 7.92 6.07
N THR A 398 -8.92 6.93 5.19
CA THR A 398 -8.11 5.74 5.43
C THR A 398 -6.63 6.06 5.44
N TYR A 399 -6.14 7.00 4.61
CA TYR A 399 -4.76 7.50 4.67
C TYR A 399 -4.44 8.02 6.07
N ALA A 400 -5.24 8.95 6.59
CA ALA A 400 -5.01 9.53 7.92
C ALA A 400 -5.10 8.48 9.03
N ARG A 401 -6.02 7.50 8.89
CA ARG A 401 -6.15 6.39 9.82
C ARG A 401 -4.92 5.49 9.80
N ILE A 402 -4.51 5.03 8.63
CA ILE A 402 -3.38 4.13 8.44
C ILE A 402 -2.10 4.82 8.93
N GLU A 403 -1.85 6.07 8.53
CA GLU A 403 -0.71 6.85 9.01
C GLU A 403 -0.66 6.90 10.55
N THR A 404 -1.80 7.17 11.20
CA THR A 404 -1.87 7.23 12.67
C THR A 404 -1.55 5.87 13.32
N LEU A 405 -2.11 4.79 12.79
CA LEU A 405 -1.94 3.45 13.35
C LEU A 405 -0.54 2.90 13.09
N THR A 406 -0.06 3.04 11.86
CA THR A 406 1.31 2.71 11.47
C THR A 406 2.32 3.47 12.31
N ALA A 407 2.08 4.77 12.58
CA ALA A 407 2.94 5.53 13.48
C ALA A 407 3.02 4.92 14.88
N TRP A 408 2.03 4.16 15.36
CA TRP A 408 2.12 3.49 16.66
C TRP A 408 3.11 2.33 16.68
N ASP A 409 3.21 1.60 15.57
CA ASP A 409 4.18 0.53 15.39
C ASP A 409 5.60 1.11 15.35
N PHE A 410 5.75 2.29 14.73
CA PHE A 410 6.99 3.08 14.73
C PHE A 410 7.23 3.90 16.02
N GLU A 411 6.20 4.15 16.83
CA GLU A 411 6.29 4.77 18.17
C GLU A 411 6.86 3.80 19.22
N GLY A 412 7.26 2.59 18.82
CA GLY A 412 8.36 1.84 19.41
C GLY A 412 9.51 1.68 18.41
N ALA A 413 10.64 2.40 18.44
CA ALA A 413 11.13 3.32 19.44
C ALA A 413 12.02 4.41 18.78
N GLY A 414 11.88 5.67 19.23
CA GLY A 414 12.51 6.87 18.63
C GLY A 414 14.04 6.87 18.44
N PRO A 415 14.62 7.88 17.77
CA PRO A 415 16.05 7.94 17.48
C PRO A 415 16.89 7.92 18.77
N GLY A 416 17.80 6.96 18.85
CA GLY A 416 18.68 6.74 20.01
C GLY A 416 18.57 5.31 20.53
N GLN A 417 19.46 4.96 21.46
CA GLN A 417 19.44 3.68 22.15
C GLN A 417 19.06 3.92 23.62
N LEU A 418 18.09 3.17 24.14
CA LEU A 418 17.72 3.14 25.54
C LEU A 418 18.49 2.05 26.25
N LEU A 419 18.90 2.31 27.48
CA LEU A 419 19.17 1.27 28.47
C LEU A 419 17.92 1.07 29.31
N VAL A 420 17.45 -0.16 29.36
CA VAL A 420 16.25 -0.56 30.11
C VAL A 420 16.64 -1.59 31.18
N GLY A 421 16.09 -1.40 32.37
CA GLY A 421 16.19 -2.34 33.47
C GLY A 421 14.82 -2.73 33.99
N ALA A 422 14.57 -4.04 34.10
CA ALA A 422 13.49 -4.57 34.92
C ALA A 422 14.03 -4.86 36.33
N VAL A 423 13.43 -4.24 37.34
CA VAL A 423 13.76 -4.42 38.75
C VAL A 423 12.60 -5.11 39.42
N GLN A 424 12.80 -6.36 39.84
CA GLN A 424 11.78 -7.10 40.58
C GLN A 424 12.09 -7.02 42.07
N ALA A 425 11.16 -6.47 42.87
CA ALA A 425 11.31 -6.46 44.31
C ALA A 425 11.11 -7.88 44.87
N GLY A 426 12.19 -8.53 45.32
CA GLY A 426 12.08 -9.76 46.08
C GLY A 426 11.41 -9.47 47.42
N ARG A 427 10.25 -10.09 47.72
CA ARG A 427 9.58 -9.89 49.03
C ARG A 427 10.47 -10.29 50.21
N ASP A 428 11.45 -11.19 49.99
CA ASP A 428 12.39 -11.70 51.00
C ASP A 428 13.82 -11.97 50.41
N ALA A 429 14.16 -11.39 49.26
CA ALA A 429 15.43 -11.62 48.56
C ALA A 429 16.01 -10.34 47.95
N GLU A 430 17.33 -10.33 47.69
CA GLU A 430 17.98 -9.27 46.92
C GLU A 430 17.21 -9.04 45.59
N PRO A 431 16.96 -7.77 45.20
CA PRO A 431 16.25 -7.48 43.97
C PRO A 431 16.97 -8.10 42.77
N SER A 432 16.21 -8.75 41.90
CA SER A 432 16.74 -9.24 40.63
C SER A 432 16.69 -8.12 39.59
N TRP A 433 17.74 -8.06 38.78
CA TRP A 433 17.92 -7.06 37.75
C TRP A 433 18.17 -7.75 36.42
N VAL A 434 17.43 -7.33 35.39
CA VAL A 434 17.72 -7.68 34.01
C VAL A 434 17.88 -6.38 33.24
N TRP A 435 19.00 -6.24 32.54
CA TRP A 435 19.35 -5.04 31.79
C TRP A 435 19.53 -5.38 30.31
N TRP A 436 18.96 -4.55 29.44
CA TRP A 436 19.08 -4.69 27.99
C TRP A 436 19.04 -3.32 27.31
N THR A 437 19.51 -3.28 26.07
CA THR A 437 19.34 -2.11 25.22
C THR A 437 18.21 -2.34 24.23
N MET A 438 17.45 -1.29 23.95
CA MET A 438 16.49 -1.27 22.85
C MET A 438 16.62 0.07 22.11
N PRO A 439 16.25 0.18 20.83
CA PRO A 439 16.08 1.49 20.19
C PRO A 439 15.14 2.36 21.04
N GLY A 440 15.25 3.69 20.99
CA GLY A 440 14.29 4.57 21.63
C GLY A 440 14.77 5.87 22.25
N GLY A 441 13.75 6.62 22.69
CA GLY A 441 13.83 7.90 23.38
C GLY A 441 13.21 7.88 24.79
N VAL A 442 13.73 8.67 25.74
CA VAL A 442 13.02 8.95 27.01
C VAL A 442 12.25 10.26 26.91
N ASP A 443 10.93 10.23 27.11
CA ASP A 443 10.09 11.44 27.23
C ASP A 443 10.60 12.32 28.38
N ALA A 444 11.02 13.55 28.04
CA ALA A 444 11.56 14.51 29.01
C ALA A 444 10.57 14.83 30.16
N ARG A 445 9.27 14.70 29.93
CA ARG A 445 8.21 14.94 30.93
C ARG A 445 8.11 13.81 31.97
N ARG A 446 8.61 12.61 31.65
CA ARG A 446 8.53 11.42 32.51
C ARG A 446 9.81 11.15 33.31
N ARG A 447 10.82 12.01 33.18
CA ARG A 447 12.09 11.87 33.91
C ARG A 447 11.86 12.01 35.42
N SER A 448 12.32 11.01 36.16
CA SER A 448 12.42 11.03 37.62
C SER A 448 13.30 12.19 38.07
N SER A 449 12.88 12.88 39.12
CA SER A 449 13.70 13.91 39.78
C SER A 449 14.74 13.32 40.74
N THR A 450 14.70 12.01 40.98
CA THR A 450 15.46 11.35 42.05
C THR A 450 16.33 10.18 41.58
N GLU A 451 15.99 9.57 40.45
CA GLU A 451 16.67 8.38 39.93
C GLU A 451 17.39 8.70 38.62
N ARG A 452 18.64 8.27 38.51
CA ARG A 452 19.54 8.67 37.42
C ARG A 452 20.54 7.57 37.06
N PHE A 453 21.16 7.75 35.91
CA PHE A 453 22.31 6.99 35.46
C PHE A 453 23.52 7.89 35.30
N GLU A 454 24.67 7.33 35.63
CA GLU A 454 25.98 7.93 35.45
C GLU A 454 26.74 7.05 34.45
N PHE A 455 27.18 7.65 33.34
CA PHE A 455 27.87 6.99 32.23
C PHE A 455 29.30 7.51 32.13
N GLU A 456 30.23 6.61 31.82
CA GLU A 456 31.56 6.97 31.33
C GLU A 456 31.75 6.47 29.89
N THR A 457 32.16 7.36 28.99
CA THR A 457 32.48 6.99 27.61
C THR A 457 33.95 6.58 27.46
N SER A 458 34.27 5.90 26.37
CA SER A 458 35.63 5.53 25.98
C SER A 458 36.56 6.74 25.80
N GLU A 459 36.00 7.91 25.48
CA GLU A 459 36.69 9.20 25.40
C GLU A 459 36.89 9.88 26.77
N GLY A 460 36.40 9.28 27.86
CA GLY A 460 36.51 9.80 29.23
C GLY A 460 35.47 10.83 29.60
N ALA A 461 34.42 11.04 28.79
CA ALA A 461 33.32 11.93 29.12
C ALA A 461 32.42 11.29 30.19
N ARG A 462 32.01 12.09 31.17
CA ARG A 462 31.03 11.69 32.19
C ARG A 462 29.69 12.33 31.89
N VAL A 463 28.67 11.50 31.68
CA VAL A 463 27.31 11.96 31.39
C VAL A 463 26.36 11.50 32.49
N VAL A 464 25.50 12.40 32.95
CA VAL A 464 24.45 12.08 33.92
C VAL A 464 23.09 12.32 33.28
N SER A 465 22.26 11.29 33.25
CA SER A 465 20.91 11.34 32.69
C SER A 465 19.89 10.84 33.70
N TYR A 466 18.76 11.54 33.81
CA TYR A 466 17.67 11.15 34.69
C TYR A 466 16.80 10.07 34.04
N ALA A 467 16.38 9.09 34.83
CA ALA A 467 15.64 7.91 34.36
C ALA A 467 14.14 8.16 34.27
N ASP A 468 13.42 7.56 33.31
CA ASP A 468 11.97 7.34 33.38
C ASP A 468 11.72 6.05 34.16
N VAL A 469 10.89 6.13 35.20
CA VAL A 469 10.60 4.99 36.06
C VAL A 469 9.10 4.75 36.12
N ALA A 470 8.69 3.55 35.70
CA ALA A 470 7.31 3.11 35.73
C ALA A 470 7.18 1.86 36.59
N GLU A 471 6.11 1.77 37.38
CA GLU A 471 5.71 0.55 38.06
C GLU A 471 4.75 -0.21 37.15
N LEU A 472 4.98 -1.51 36.95
CA LEU A 472 4.12 -2.34 36.12
C LEU A 472 2.81 -2.67 36.85
N SER A 473 1.85 -3.20 36.10
CA SER A 473 0.52 -3.59 36.62
C SER A 473 0.57 -4.66 37.72
N ASP A 474 1.68 -5.39 37.84
CA ASP A 474 1.94 -6.38 38.90
C ASP A 474 2.25 -5.75 40.28
N ARG A 475 2.49 -4.43 40.33
CA ARG A 475 2.90 -3.65 41.51
C ARG A 475 4.15 -4.17 42.22
N GLN A 476 5.00 -4.93 41.53
CA GLN A 476 6.22 -5.53 42.07
C GLN A 476 7.44 -5.30 41.18
N THR A 477 7.20 -5.12 39.88
CA THR A 477 8.23 -4.87 38.89
C THR A 477 8.26 -3.39 38.53
N ARG A 478 9.46 -2.82 38.55
CA ARG A 478 9.71 -1.45 38.08
C ARG A 478 10.52 -1.51 36.80
N TRP A 479 10.07 -0.78 35.80
CA TRP A 479 10.84 -0.50 34.60
C TRP A 479 11.58 0.82 34.79
N VAL A 480 12.90 0.76 34.62
CA VAL A 480 13.80 1.91 34.69
C VAL A 480 14.41 2.09 33.30
N LYS A 481 14.20 3.24 32.69
CA LYS A 481 14.65 3.54 31.32
C LYS A 481 15.49 4.80 31.28
N VAL A 482 16.55 4.82 30.49
CA VAL A 482 17.38 6.00 30.27
C VAL A 482 17.90 6.06 28.85
N GLN A 483 18.03 7.26 28.30
CA GLN A 483 18.72 7.48 27.03
C GLN A 483 20.20 7.20 27.19
N LEU A 484 20.75 6.30 26.38
CA LEU A 484 22.20 6.19 26.24
C LEU A 484 22.75 7.43 25.53
N PRO A 485 23.82 8.05 26.06
CA PRO A 485 24.39 9.26 25.47
C PRO A 485 25.16 9.01 24.18
N VAL A 486 25.59 7.76 23.97
CA VAL A 486 26.31 7.22 22.80
C VAL A 486 25.95 5.73 22.69
N ASP A 487 26.36 5.07 21.60
CA ASP A 487 26.18 3.63 21.46
C ASP A 487 26.79 2.85 22.64
N VAL A 488 26.16 1.75 23.03
CA VAL A 488 26.61 0.94 24.17
C VAL A 488 28.06 0.45 24.04
N GLY A 489 28.55 0.25 22.81
CA GLY A 489 29.94 -0.14 22.53
C GLY A 489 30.97 0.92 22.88
N GLU A 490 30.55 2.17 23.07
CA GLU A 490 31.41 3.31 23.41
C GLU A 490 31.40 3.63 24.91
N LEU A 491 30.66 2.86 25.72
CA LEU A 491 30.58 3.03 27.17
C LEU A 491 31.58 2.12 27.89
N THR A 492 32.32 2.68 28.85
CA THR A 492 33.25 1.93 29.71
C THR A 492 32.65 1.58 31.06
N SER A 493 31.68 2.37 31.54
CA SER A 493 30.92 2.04 32.74
C SER A 493 29.53 2.67 32.73
N ILE A 494 28.59 1.95 33.36
CA ILE A 494 27.23 2.42 33.61
C ILE A 494 26.93 2.22 35.09
N ARG A 495 26.40 3.25 35.75
CA ARG A 495 25.94 3.15 37.14
C ARG A 495 24.53 3.69 37.28
N TYR A 496 23.63 2.86 37.80
CA TYR A 496 22.29 3.27 38.21
C TYR A 496 22.29 3.75 39.66
N VAL A 497 21.61 4.87 39.93
CA VAL A 497 21.39 5.41 41.28
C VAL A 497 19.88 5.61 41.48
N GLY A 498 19.28 4.72 42.28
CA GLY A 498 17.88 4.73 42.68
C GLY A 498 17.65 5.42 44.04
N ARG A 499 16.40 5.40 44.55
CA ARG A 499 16.05 6.02 45.85
C ARG A 499 16.79 5.41 47.05
N ASP A 500 16.93 4.09 47.08
CA ASP A 500 17.49 3.35 48.23
C ASP A 500 18.68 2.44 47.88
N GLN A 501 19.13 2.47 46.62
CA GLN A 501 20.14 1.54 46.11
C GLN A 501 20.92 2.10 44.91
N ALA A 502 22.14 1.60 44.71
CA ALA A 502 22.96 1.90 43.54
C ALA A 502 23.57 0.61 42.98
N VAL A 503 23.56 0.47 41.65
CA VAL A 503 23.99 -0.74 40.94
C VAL A 503 24.97 -0.36 39.85
N SER A 504 26.08 -1.11 39.76
CA SER A 504 27.01 -1.00 38.63
C SER A 504 26.60 -2.01 37.57
N ILE A 505 26.55 -1.56 36.32
CA ILE A 505 26.10 -2.33 35.17
C ILE A 505 27.28 -2.41 34.22
N ASP A 506 27.69 -3.62 33.86
CA ASP A 506 28.75 -3.85 32.87
C ASP A 506 28.14 -3.73 31.46
N PRO A 507 28.57 -2.77 30.62
CA PRO A 507 28.06 -2.62 29.26
C PRO A 507 28.26 -3.89 28.40
N ALA A 508 29.25 -4.72 28.71
CA ALA A 508 29.58 -5.92 27.94
C ALA A 508 28.59 -7.08 28.13
N VAL A 509 27.79 -7.06 29.20
CA VAL A 509 26.82 -8.14 29.51
C VAL A 509 25.37 -7.76 29.22
N LEU A 510 25.14 -6.61 28.59
CA LEU A 510 23.80 -6.16 28.20
C LEU A 510 23.25 -7.01 27.04
N ILE A 511 21.99 -7.43 27.18
CA ILE A 511 21.25 -8.05 26.08
C ILE A 511 20.97 -6.97 25.05
N ARG A 512 21.28 -7.23 23.77
CA ARG A 512 21.11 -6.27 22.68
C ARG A 512 19.84 -6.59 21.90
N ALA A 513 19.09 -5.56 21.53
CA ALA A 513 18.09 -5.65 20.48
C ALA A 513 18.87 -5.54 19.16
N ASP A 514 18.86 -6.61 18.38
CA ASP A 514 19.45 -6.65 17.04
C ASP A 514 18.52 -5.99 16.02
#